data_AF-A0A6J4BVB1-F1
#
_entry.id   AF-A0A6J4BVB1-F1
#
_cell.length_a   1.000
_cell.length_b   1.000
_cell.length_c   1.000
_cell.angle_alpha   90.00
_cell.angle_beta   90.00
_cell.angle_gamma   90.00
#
_symmetry.space_group_name_H-M   'P 1'
#
loop_
_entity.id
_entity.type
_entity.pdbx_description
1 polymer ?
#
loop_
_entity_poly.entity_id
_entity_poly.type
_entity_poly.pdbx_seq_one_letter_code
_entity_poly.pdbx_strand_id
1 'polypeptide(L)'
;MNIKLHAVGGANQRPLSFFMTAGQVSDYTGAAALLNDLPKAQRLLGDRAYDTDWFRDALQAKGIEPCIAGLTSRLAPVRYDKRR
;
A
#
# COMPACT_ATOMS: atom_id res chain seq x y z
N MET A 1 -25.25 1.09 -0.02
CA MET A 1 -24.13 1.99 0.31
C MET A 1 -22.93 1.12 0.67
N ASN A 2 -21.81 1.25 -0.04
CA ASN A 2 -20.61 0.43 0.22
C ASN A 2 -19.58 1.26 0.97
N ILE A 3 -18.78 0.60 1.81
CA ILE A 3 -17.64 1.18 2.52
C ILE A 3 -16.37 0.41 2.14
N LYS A 4 -15.23 1.10 2.20
CA LYS A 4 -13.91 0.47 2.13
C LYS A 4 -13.19 0.71 3.46
N LEU A 5 -12.50 -0.32 3.93
CA LEU A 5 -11.65 -0.25 5.12
C LEU A 5 -10.21 -0.50 4.68
N HIS A 6 -9.36 0.50 4.88
CA HIS A 6 -7.92 0.42 4.68
C HIS A 6 -7.25 0.19 6.04
N ALA A 7 -6.26 -0.70 6.11
CA ALA A 7 -5.63 -1.08 7.38
C ALA A 7 -4.12 -1.22 7.24
N VAL A 8 -3.39 -0.80 8.27
CA VAL A 8 -1.95 -1.06 8.43
C VAL A 8 -1.78 -2.16 9.48
N GLY A 9 -1.08 -3.23 9.12
CA GLY A 9 -0.76 -4.34 10.02
C GLY A 9 0.74 -4.36 10.38
N GLY A 10 1.04 -4.63 11.65
CA GLY A 10 2.40 -4.94 12.10
C GLY A 10 2.80 -6.39 11.77
N ALA A 11 4.04 -6.75 12.10
CA ALA A 11 4.66 -8.05 11.78
C ALA A 11 3.87 -9.29 12.27
N ASN A 12 3.02 -9.15 13.29
CA ASN A 12 2.24 -10.24 13.89
C ASN A 12 0.75 -10.14 13.58
N GLN A 13 0.38 -9.63 12.39
CA GLN A 13 -1.02 -9.37 12.00
C GLN A 13 -1.78 -8.44 12.95
N ARG A 14 -1.06 -7.71 13.82
CA ARG A 14 -1.64 -6.75 14.74
C ARG A 14 -2.07 -5.52 13.94
N PRO A 15 -3.36 -5.16 13.92
CA PRO A 15 -3.78 -3.93 13.29
C PRO A 15 -3.24 -2.72 14.07
N LEU A 16 -2.72 -1.73 13.35
CA LEU A 16 -2.08 -0.54 13.92
C LEU A 16 -2.89 0.72 13.63
N SER A 17 -3.35 0.90 12.39
CA SER A 17 -4.18 2.03 11.99
C SER A 17 -5.23 1.57 10.98
N PHE A 18 -6.37 2.25 11.00
CA PHE A 18 -7.50 2.02 10.12
C PHE A 18 -7.98 3.34 9.53
N PHE A 19 -8.33 3.31 8.25
CA PHE A 19 -8.93 4.44 7.56
C PHE A 19 -10.13 3.98 6.75
N MET A 20 -11.29 4.59 6.97
CA MET A 20 -12.53 4.25 6.30
C MET A 20 -12.87 5.27 5.22
N THR A 21 -13.27 4.78 4.04
CA THR A 21 -13.72 5.63 2.93
C THR A 21 -15.05 5.13 2.37
N ALA A 22 -15.76 6.00 1.66
CA ALA A 22 -16.91 5.58 0.87
C ALA A 22 -16.46 4.60 -0.23
N GLY A 23 -17.28 3.61 -0.57
CA GLY A 23 -16.87 2.53 -1.49
C GLY A 23 -16.46 2.97 -2.89
N GLN A 24 -16.85 4.18 -3.30
CA GLN A 24 -16.48 4.77 -4.59
C GLN A 24 -15.11 5.45 -4.58
N VAL A 25 -14.51 5.64 -3.39
CA VAL A 25 -13.20 6.27 -3.23
C VAL A 25 -12.10 5.30 -3.71
N SER A 26 -11.11 5.85 -4.40
CA SER A 26 -9.96 5.10 -4.88
C SER A 26 -9.09 4.61 -3.72
N ASP A 27 -8.49 3.44 -3.89
CA ASP A 27 -7.57 2.87 -2.90
C ASP A 27 -6.30 3.72 -2.74
N TYR A 28 -5.93 4.51 -3.75
CA TYR A 28 -4.84 5.49 -3.66
C TYR A 28 -5.07 6.54 -2.57
N THR A 29 -6.32 7.00 -2.41
CA THR A 29 -6.68 7.93 -1.33
C THR A 29 -6.52 7.27 0.04
N GLY A 30 -6.89 5.99 0.14
CA GLY A 30 -6.68 5.20 1.35
C GLY A 30 -5.21 5.01 1.70
N ALA A 31 -4.36 4.70 0.71
CA ALA A 31 -2.91 4.59 0.89
C ALA A 31 -2.27 5.91 1.34
N ALA A 32 -2.67 7.02 0.72
CA ALA A 32 -2.17 8.35 1.08
C ALA A 32 -2.50 8.70 2.53
N ALA A 33 -3.72 8.40 2.99
CA ALA A 33 -4.14 8.66 4.37
C ALA A 33 -3.32 7.86 5.39
N LEU A 34 -2.92 6.63 5.07
CA LEU A 34 -2.19 5.75 5.98
C LEU A 34 -0.67 5.98 5.97
N LEU A 35 -0.13 6.72 5.00
CA LEU A 35 1.32 6.89 4.79
C LEU A 35 2.05 7.48 6.02
N ASN A 36 1.41 8.40 6.74
CA ASN A 36 2.00 9.03 7.93
C ASN A 36 1.93 8.14 9.18
N ASP A 37 0.99 7.20 9.23
CA ASP A 37 0.78 6.28 10.34
C ASP A 37 1.63 5.01 10.23
N LEU A 38 2.40 4.87 9.15
CA LEU A 38 3.24 3.69 8.95
C LEU A 38 4.33 3.63 10.03
N PRO A 39 4.42 2.52 10.78
CA PRO A 39 5.51 2.31 11.71
C PRO A 39 6.84 2.20 10.95
N LYS A 40 7.95 2.39 11.67
CA LYS A 40 9.26 2.05 11.13
C LYS A 40 9.28 0.56 10.77
N ALA A 41 9.58 0.26 9.52
CA ALA A 41 9.66 -1.10 9.00
C ALA A 41 10.75 -1.17 7.93
N GLN A 42 11.34 -2.35 7.75
CA GLN A 42 12.29 -2.54 6.64
C GLN A 42 11.55 -2.68 5.30
N ARG A 43 10.37 -3.33 5.31
CA ARG A 43 9.59 -3.63 4.12
C ARG A 43 8.10 -3.47 4.40
N LEU A 44 7.34 -3.06 3.37
CA LEU A 44 5.89 -3.01 3.40
C LEU A 44 5.31 -3.92 2.33
N LEU A 45 4.51 -4.91 2.75
CA LEU A 45 3.69 -5.71 1.85
C LEU A 45 2.36 -4.99 1.64
N GLY A 46 2.03 -4.70 0.39
CA GLY A 46 0.82 -3.96 0.04
C GLY A 46 0.04 -4.62 -1.07
N ASP A 47 -1.26 -4.32 -1.10
CA ASP A 47 -2.14 -4.73 -2.19
C ASP A 47 -1.74 -4.08 -3.52
N ARG A 48 -1.98 -4.78 -4.62
CA ARG A 48 -1.71 -4.30 -5.98
C ARG A 48 -2.45 -3.00 -6.29
N ALA A 49 -3.63 -2.78 -5.72
CA ALA A 49 -4.43 -1.57 -5.90
C ALA A 49 -3.77 -0.32 -5.31
N TYR A 50 -2.71 -0.45 -4.49
CA TYR A 50 -1.94 0.69 -3.98
C TYR A 50 -0.72 1.04 -4.86
N ASP A 51 -0.48 0.29 -5.92
CA ASP A 51 0.68 0.48 -6.77
C ASP A 51 0.62 1.79 -7.56
N THR A 52 1.39 2.77 -7.11
CA THR A 52 1.63 4.05 -7.76
C THR A 52 3.07 4.48 -7.53
N ASP A 53 3.61 5.33 -8.40
CA ASP A 53 5.00 5.80 -8.27
C ASP A 53 5.17 6.65 -7.01
N TRP A 54 4.28 7.63 -6.80
CA TRP A 54 4.33 8.49 -5.62
C TRP A 54 4.28 7.71 -4.30
N PHE A 55 3.53 6.60 -4.23
CA PHE A 55 3.45 5.81 -3.00
C PHE A 55 4.73 5.00 -2.77
N ARG A 56 5.31 4.43 -3.83
CA ARG A 56 6.61 3.75 -3.74
C ARG A 56 7.73 4.70 -3.35
N ASP A 57 7.76 5.89 -3.95
CA ASP A 57 8.75 6.93 -3.65
C ASP A 57 8.63 7.40 -2.21
N ALA A 58 7.41 7.60 -1.72
CA ALA A 58 7.16 7.98 -0.34
C ALA A 58 7.58 6.90 0.67
N LEU A 59 7.40 5.62 0.34
CA LEU A 59 7.89 4.51 1.16
C LEU A 59 9.42 4.49 1.20
N GLN A 60 10.07 4.64 0.05
CA GLN A 60 11.53 4.71 -0.04
C GLN A 60 12.11 5.91 0.72
N ALA A 61 11.46 7.08 0.64
CA ALA A 61 11.85 8.26 1.40
C ALA A 61 11.76 8.05 2.92
N LYS A 62 10.86 7.17 3.38
CA LYS A 62 10.77 6.72 4.78
C LYS A 62 11.75 5.59 5.14
N GLY A 63 12.55 5.11 4.19
CA GLY A 63 13.46 3.98 4.36
C GLY A 63 12.76 2.62 4.38
N ILE A 64 11.54 2.53 3.81
CA ILE A 64 10.73 1.32 3.76
C ILE A 64 10.76 0.77 2.33
N GLU A 65 11.15 -0.49 2.15
CA GLU A 65 11.13 -1.14 0.85
C GLU A 65 9.69 -1.49 0.43
N PRO A 66 9.20 -1.00 -0.73
CA PRO A 66 7.86 -1.31 -1.19
C PRO A 66 7.78 -2.70 -1.85
N CYS A 67 7.24 -3.69 -1.13
CA CYS A 67 6.93 -5.02 -1.66
C CYS A 67 5.48 -5.06 -2.19
N ILE A 68 5.21 -4.32 -3.26
CA ILE A 68 3.89 -4.21 -3.89
C ILE A 68 3.96 -4.81 -5.30
N ALA A 69 2.99 -5.63 -5.70
CA ALA A 69 2.92 -6.12 -7.08
C ALA A 69 2.57 -4.98 -8.03
N GLY A 70 3.22 -4.91 -9.20
CA GLY A 70 2.93 -3.87 -10.19
C GLY A 70 1.58 -4.08 -10.88
N LEU A 71 0.82 -3.00 -11.13
CA LEU A 71 -0.37 -3.01 -11.98
C LEU A 71 -0.05 -3.50 -13.39
N THR A 72 -1.01 -4.16 -14.04
CA THR A 72 -0.80 -4.72 -15.39
C THR A 72 -0.60 -3.59 -16.42
N SER A 73 -1.16 -2.42 -16.14
CA SER A 73 -1.08 -1.22 -16.99
C SER A 73 0.18 -0.39 -16.78
N ARG A 74 1.12 -0.79 -15.89
CA ARG A 74 2.38 -0.05 -15.72
C ARG A 74 3.17 -0.04 -17.02
N LEU A 75 3.64 1.14 -17.42
CA LEU A 75 4.58 1.31 -18.54
C LEU A 75 5.96 0.73 -18.20
N ALA A 76 6.44 1.00 -16.98
CA ALA A 76 7.67 0.44 -16.44
C ALA A 76 7.32 -0.75 -15.52
N PRO A 77 7.60 -2.01 -15.95
CA PRO A 77 7.24 -3.17 -15.15
C PRO A 77 8.06 -3.25 -13.87
N VAL A 78 7.39 -3.49 -12.75
CA VAL A 78 8.06 -3.78 -11.48
C VAL A 78 8.32 -5.28 -11.40
N ARG A 79 9.54 -5.68 -11.04
CA ARG A 79 9.87 -7.08 -10.78
C ARG A 79 9.24 -7.51 -9.46
N TYR A 80 8.44 -8.57 -9.51
CA TYR A 80 7.88 -9.23 -8.33
C TYR A 80 7.90 -10.74 -8.56
N ASP A 81 7.86 -11.51 -7.47
CA ASP A 81 7.82 -12.96 -7.56
C ASP A 81 6.47 -13.43 -8.11
N LYS A 82 6.48 -14.11 -9.26
CA LYS A 82 5.29 -14.72 -9.86
C LYS A 82 5.39 -16.21 -9.61
N ARG A 83 4.45 -16.78 -8.86
CA ARG A 83 4.32 -18.24 -8.78
C ARG A 83 4.02 -18.78 -10.18
N ARG A 84 4.79 -19.79 -10.58
CA ARG A 84 4.71 -20.47 -11.88
C ARG A 84 3.58 -21.48 -11.92
#